data_AF-A0A8J8DNP9-F1
#
_entry.id   AF-A0A8J8DNP9-F1
#
_cell.length_a   1.000
_cell.length_b   1.000
_cell.length_c   1.000
_cell.angle_alpha   90.00
_cell.angle_beta   90.00
_cell.angle_gamma   90.00
#
_symmetry.space_group_name_H-M   'P 1'
#
loop_
_entity.id
_entity.type
_entity.pdbx_description
1 polymer ?
#
loop_
_entity_poly.entity_id
_entity_poly.type
_entity_poly.pdbx_seq_one_letter_code
_entity_poly.pdbx_strand_id
1 'polypeptide(L)' 'MRKKDNEKRSFLLLYIVGLVMAMAIFLYLTKIGGYTPENITKVALIVYLPVLVFVFVGGAIILKHYGGKTEKSNLR' A
#
# COMPACT_ATOMS: atom_id res chain seq x y z
N MET A 1 -26.32 0.39 -2.54
CA MET A 1 -25.14 -0.49 -2.39
C MET A 1 -24.08 -0.26 -3.46
N ARG A 2 -24.43 -0.30 -4.77
CA ARG A 2 -23.50 -0.17 -5.91
C ARG A 2 -22.46 0.97 -5.89
N LYS A 3 -22.81 2.17 -5.38
CA LYS A 3 -21.90 3.33 -5.38
C LYS A 3 -20.70 3.16 -4.42
N LYS A 4 -20.95 2.57 -3.24
CA LYS A 4 -19.95 2.36 -2.18
C LYS A 4 -18.95 1.25 -2.53
N ASP A 5 -19.40 0.25 -3.30
CA ASP A 5 -18.54 -0.82 -3.79
C ASP A 5 -17.58 -0.33 -4.89
N ASN A 6 -18.04 0.59 -5.73
CA ASN A 6 -17.20 1.23 -6.75
C ASN A 6 -16.15 2.18 -6.15
N GLU A 7 -16.50 2.93 -5.11
CA GLU A 7 -15.54 3.75 -4.34
C GLU A 7 -14.47 2.88 -3.68
N LYS A 8 -14.87 1.80 -3.00
CA LYS A 8 -13.94 0.82 -2.40
C LYS A 8 -12.95 0.29 -3.44
N ARG A 9 -13.46 -0.12 -4.60
CA ARG A 9 -12.64 -0.68 -5.69
C ARG A 9 -11.68 0.36 -6.27
N SER A 10 -12.14 1.60 -6.44
CA SER A 10 -11.31 2.70 -6.95
C SER A 10 -10.20 3.06 -5.97
N PHE A 11 -10.49 3.12 -4.68
CA PHE A 11 -9.49 3.35 -3.63
C PHE A 11 -8.46 2.21 -3.56
N LEU A 12 -8.92 0.96 -3.66
CA LEU A 12 -8.02 -0.21 -3.67
C LEU A 12 -7.09 -0.18 -4.89
N LEU A 13 -7.61 0.19 -6.06
CA LEU A 13 -6.82 0.33 -7.29
C LEU A 13 -5.77 1.45 -7.15
N LEU A 14 -6.16 2.63 -6.67
CA LEU A 14 -5.24 3.74 -6.40
C LEU A 14 -4.12 3.32 -5.44
N TYR A 15 -4.48 2.59 -4.40
CA TYR A 15 -3.55 2.08 -3.41
C TYR A 15 -2.54 1.07 -4.01
N ILE A 16 -3.01 0.13 -4.84
CA ILE A 16 -2.14 -0.83 -5.53
C ILE A 16 -1.21 -0.12 -6.52
N VAL A 17 -1.74 0.83 -7.30
CA VAL A 17 -0.93 1.61 -8.27
C VAL A 17 0.16 2.40 -7.56
N GLY A 18 -0.14 3.04 -6.43
CA GLY A 18 0.85 3.74 -5.62
C GLY A 18 1.97 2.82 -5.10
N LEU A 19 1.61 1.61 -4.69
CA LEU A 19 2.55 0.60 -4.20
C LEU A 19 3.49 0.12 -5.32
N VAL A 20 2.95 -0.16 -6.51
CA VAL A 20 3.74 -0.54 -7.69
C VAL A 20 4.69 0.57 -8.12
N MET A 21 4.23 1.82 -8.13
CA MET A 21 5.07 2.98 -8.45
C MET A 21 6.23 3.13 -7.45
N ALA A 22 5.96 3.01 -6.14
CA ALA A 22 7.00 3.08 -5.11
C ALA A 22 8.07 1.98 -5.29
N MET A 23 7.65 0.75 -5.59
CA MET A 23 8.57 -0.36 -5.87
C MET A 23 9.38 -0.11 -7.16
N ALA A 24 8.77 0.41 -8.21
CA ALA A 24 9.45 0.71 -9.47
C ALA A 24 10.52 1.80 -9.29
N ILE A 25 10.22 2.87 -8.54
CA ILE A 25 11.19 3.93 -8.23
C ILE A 25 12.35 3.36 -7.40
N PHE A 26 12.05 2.52 -6.41
CA PHE A 26 13.09 1.86 -5.62
C PHE A 26 14.03 1.01 -6.49
N LEU A 27 13.48 0.17 -7.36
CA LEU A 27 14.26 -0.66 -8.30
C LEU A 27 15.04 0.17 -9.31
N TYR A 28 14.47 1.30 -9.75
CA TYR A 28 15.17 2.22 -10.65
C TYR A 28 16.37 2.86 -9.98
N LEU A 29 16.20 3.37 -8.74
CA LEU A 29 17.29 3.97 -7.96
C LEU A 29 18.39 2.96 -7.66
N THR A 30 18.06 1.70 -7.33
CA THR A 30 19.08 0.67 -7.07
C THR A 30 19.78 0.19 -8.34
N LYS A 31 19.16 0.31 -9.52
CA LYS A 31 19.73 -0.09 -10.81
C LYS A 31 20.70 0.95 -11.40
N ILE A 32 20.54 2.24 -11.09
CA ILE A 32 21.49 3.27 -11.50
C ILE A 32 22.79 3.04 -10.71
N GLY A 33 23.77 2.40 -11.35
CA GLY A 33 24.99 1.85 -10.75
C GLY A 33 25.94 2.87 -10.10
N GLY A 34 25.54 3.41 -8.96
CA GLY A 34 26.35 4.26 -8.09
C GLY A 34 26.11 4.03 -6.59
N TYR A 35 25.22 3.11 -6.23
CA TYR A 35 24.93 2.79 -4.84
C TYR A 35 25.80 1.63 -4.36
N THR A 36 26.65 1.87 -3.36
CA THR A 36 27.29 0.80 -2.60
C THR A 36 26.21 -0.04 -1.88
N PRO A 37 26.48 -1.30 -1.53
CA PRO A 37 25.52 -2.15 -0.80
C PRO A 37 24.96 -1.47 0.46
N GLU A 38 25.79 -0.70 1.16
CA GLU A 38 25.38 0.11 2.33
C GLU A 38 24.38 1.22 1.97
N ASN A 39 24.58 1.90 0.85
CA ASN A 39 23.66 2.94 0.40
C ASN A 39 22.33 2.33 -0.09
N ILE A 40 22.37 1.17 -0.76
CA ILE A 40 21.15 0.42 -1.11
C ILE A 40 20.37 0.05 0.15
N THR A 41 21.07 -0.41 1.19
CA THR A 41 20.44 -0.82 2.46
C THR A 41 19.83 0.39 3.18
N LYS A 42 20.53 1.53 3.21
CA LYS A 42 19.99 2.78 3.77
C LYS A 42 18.77 3.29 3.00
N VAL A 43 18.83 3.29 1.66
CA VAL A 43 17.70 3.70 0.82
C VAL A 43 16.53 2.73 0.98
N ALA A 44 16.79 1.43 1.09
CA ALA A 44 15.76 0.44 1.40
C ALA A 44 15.13 0.73 2.76
N LEU A 45 15.91 0.99 3.81
CA LEU A 45 15.33 1.33 5.11
C LEU A 45 14.53 2.64 5.06
N ILE A 46 15.01 3.68 4.37
CA ILE A 46 14.34 4.98 4.30
C ILE A 46 13.10 4.95 3.40
N VAL A 47 13.05 4.09 2.38
CA VAL A 47 11.94 4.06 1.41
C VAL A 47 11.00 2.89 1.69
N TYR A 48 11.52 1.69 1.88
CA TYR A 48 10.74 0.48 2.06
C TYR A 48 10.03 0.45 3.42
N LEU A 49 10.62 1.02 4.48
CA LEU A 49 10.04 1.03 5.82
C LEU A 49 8.81 1.97 5.90
N PRO A 50 8.84 3.22 5.39
CA PRO A 50 7.64 4.03 5.28
C PRO A 50 6.60 3.44 4.32
N VAL A 51 7.01 2.82 3.21
CA VAL A 51 6.08 2.14 2.30
C VAL A 51 5.38 0.99 3.02
N LEU A 52 6.11 0.16 3.78
CA LEU A 52 5.53 -0.90 4.60
C LEU A 52 4.55 -0.35 5.63
N VAL A 53 4.92 0.70 6.37
CA VAL A 53 4.03 1.35 7.35
C VAL A 53 2.78 1.89 6.67
N PHE A 54 2.92 2.58 5.54
CA PHE A 54 1.80 3.08 4.76
C PHE A 54 0.90 1.95 4.28
N VAL A 55 1.49 0.80 3.93
CA VAL A 55 0.75 -0.37 3.49
C VAL A 55 -0.01 -1.03 4.64
N PHE A 56 0.61 -1.20 5.79
CA PHE A 56 -0.07 -1.77 6.96
C PHE A 56 -1.18 -0.85 7.46
N VAL A 57 -0.91 0.46 7.57
CA VAL A 57 -1.89 1.45 8.05
C VAL A 57 -3.01 1.65 7.03
N GLY A 58 -2.68 1.82 5.75
CA GLY A 58 -3.66 1.97 4.67
C GLY A 58 -4.53 0.73 4.53
N GLY A 59 -3.94 -0.47 4.56
CA GLY A 59 -4.65 -1.74 4.57
C GLY A 59 -5.58 -1.90 5.78
N ALA A 60 -5.11 -1.56 6.98
CA ALA A 60 -5.92 -1.59 8.20
C ALA A 60 -7.08 -0.61 8.16
N ILE A 61 -6.88 0.60 7.63
CA ILE A 61 -7.95 1.60 7.43
C ILE A 61 -8.98 1.10 6.44
N ILE A 62 -8.55 0.54 5.30
CA ILE A 62 -9.45 -0.04 4.30
C ILE A 62 -10.24 -1.20 4.91
N LEU A 63 -9.58 -2.10 5.64
CA LEU A 63 -10.24 -3.22 6.31
C LEU A 63 -11.23 -2.75 7.38
N LYS A 64 -10.88 -1.75 8.19
CA LYS A 64 -11.78 -1.19 9.21
C LYS A 64 -12.98 -0.46 8.58
N HIS A 65 -12.75 0.31 7.52
CA HIS A 65 -13.78 1.11 6.87
C HIS A 65 -14.74 0.27 6.01
N TYR A 66 -14.26 -0.82 5.41
CA TYR A 66 -15.03 -1.66 4.48
C TYR A 66 -15.25 -3.11 4.91
N GLY A 67 -14.56 -3.61 5.94
CA GLY A 67 -14.68 -4.97 6.48
C GLY A 67 -15.64 -5.08 7.66
N GLY A 68 -15.95 -3.97 8.36
CA GLY A 68 -16.85 -3.96 9.52
C GLY A 68 -18.34 -4.16 9.22
N LYS A 69 -18.73 -4.57 8.01
CA LYS A 69 -20.15 -4.74 7.64
C LYS A 69 -20.63 -6.18 7.60
N THR A 70 -19.75 -7.16 7.80
CA THR A 70 -20.12 -8.59 7.80
C THR A 70 -20.67 -9.06 9.15
N GLU A 71 -20.49 -8.30 10.24
CA GLU A 71 -20.94 -8.71 11.58
C GLU A 71 -22.36 -8.24 11.93
N LYS A 72 -22.91 -7.23 11.25
CA LYS A 72 -24.25 -6.70 11.55
C LYS A 72 -25.39 -7.24 10.68
N SER A 73 -25.14 -8.14 9.73
CA SER A 73 -26.20 -8.70 8.86
C SER A 73 -26.64 -10.12 9.21
N ASN A 74 -26.00 -10.80 10.17
CA ASN A 74 -26.34 -12.18 10.57
C ASN A 74 -27.01 -12.28 11.96
N LEU A 75 -27.53 -11.17 12.50
CA LEU A 75 -28.27 -11.13 13.77
C LEU A 75 -29.76 -10.78 13.55
N ARG A 76 -30.36 -11.23 12.46
CA ARG A 76 -31.81 -11.11 12.25
C ARG A 76 -32.44 -12.43 11.89
#